data_AF-A0A0J9RZL7-F1
#
_entry.id   AF-A0A0J9RZL7-F1
#
_cell.length_a   1.000
_cell.length_b   1.000
_cell.length_c   1.000
_cell.angle_alpha   90.00
_cell.angle_beta   90.00
_cell.angle_gamma   90.00
#
_symmetry.space_group_name_H-M   'P 1'
#
loop_
_entity.id
_entity.type
_entity.pdbx_description
1 polymer ?
#
loop_
_entity_poly.entity_id
_entity_poly.type
_entity_poly.pdbx_seq_one_letter_code
_entity_poly.pdbx_strand_id
1 'polypeptide(L)'
;MITYTRKYWTLVLYLFSFSLSLIDGSFILPENDPPTTAPKFLSRGHLYKVIVGETIELPCKVQNLGSFVLLWRKGSSVLTAGHLKITRDQRFKIVGDYNLQINGVKTQDAGDYICQLGDQENRDQVHTVEILVPPTLRALPHNGQVTARKGSTVTLECKASGNPVPTIFWFKKDVFSGPTHLSDSSTLILENVDRHHAGTYQCSADNGVKDRVSMDIQLTILSPPEITVEKSWVHASEGYDVELVCIVHGDVNSEMLWYQNSFLLDATDRRSMYPRDDRYSLIIRNFQPTDFGNYSCVADNALGRTKKYIEVSGRPGPADFISPALSGFLDHYNLTWTIESIPPLDEIKLLYRRLLMNETYQHPGKWHEYHIKPTPIRTDGSHFLMSYLVKNLEHNAVYEAIVQAKNKYGWNEISDIHQFYTRNHDLLLDIDMEYKMGISSNIRISPTVYGIILSAFLLVLYPIISV
;
A
#
# COMPACT_ATOMS: atom_id res chain seq x y z
N MET A 1 75.32 56.64 -43.69
CA MET A 1 76.61 57.33 -43.45
C MET A 1 77.47 56.35 -42.66
N ILE A 2 78.34 55.62 -43.36
CA ILE A 2 79.81 55.85 -43.40
C ILE A 2 80.38 55.68 -41.98
N THR A 3 80.67 54.45 -41.53
CA THR A 3 82.00 53.80 -41.57
C THR A 3 83.17 54.70 -41.17
N TYR A 4 83.89 54.35 -40.11
CA TYR A 4 85.36 54.48 -40.13
C TYR A 4 86.04 53.35 -39.34
N THR A 5 86.77 52.56 -40.13
CA THR A 5 87.85 51.61 -39.81
C THR A 5 89.05 52.35 -39.16
N ARG A 6 90.13 51.79 -38.60
CA ARG A 6 90.94 50.61 -38.96
C ARG A 6 92.10 50.47 -37.93
N LYS A 7 92.43 49.22 -37.60
CA LYS A 7 93.75 48.57 -37.36
C LYS A 7 95.00 49.44 -37.09
N TYR A 8 95.91 48.96 -36.24
CA TYR A 8 97.25 48.47 -36.64
C TYR A 8 97.87 47.53 -35.59
N TRP A 9 98.58 46.52 -36.09
CA TRP A 9 99.32 45.46 -35.41
C TRP A 9 100.79 45.87 -35.18
N THR A 10 101.47 45.26 -34.20
CA THR A 10 102.87 44.80 -34.36
C THR A 10 103.22 43.71 -33.33
N LEU A 11 103.73 42.58 -33.83
CA LEU A 11 104.36 41.47 -33.12
C LEU A 11 105.76 41.84 -32.62
N VAL A 12 106.20 41.23 -31.52
CA VAL A 12 107.60 40.77 -31.36
C VAL A 12 107.60 39.39 -30.68
N LEU A 13 108.25 38.43 -31.36
CA LEU A 13 108.60 37.09 -30.92
C LEU A 13 109.97 37.11 -30.24
N TYR A 14 110.16 36.36 -29.17
CA TYR A 14 111.45 35.74 -28.84
C TYR A 14 111.23 34.33 -28.26
N LEU A 15 111.88 33.37 -28.90
CA LEU A 15 111.96 31.95 -28.55
C LEU A 15 113.22 31.71 -27.69
N PHE A 16 113.11 30.86 -26.66
CA PHE A 16 114.18 29.95 -26.26
C PHE A 16 113.58 28.66 -25.66
N SER A 17 113.89 27.54 -26.32
CA SER A 17 113.74 26.12 -25.94
C SER A 17 114.85 25.72 -24.94
N PHE A 18 114.70 24.89 -23.90
CA PHE A 18 114.44 23.43 -23.79
C PHE A 18 114.25 23.19 -22.26
N SER A 19 113.44 22.25 -21.75
CA SER A 19 113.68 20.80 -21.76
C SER A 19 112.40 20.01 -21.38
N LEU A 20 112.17 18.89 -22.04
CA LEU A 20 111.17 17.88 -21.68
C LEU A 20 111.54 17.16 -20.37
N SER A 21 110.56 17.01 -19.49
CA SER A 21 110.44 15.85 -18.60
C SER A 21 108.96 15.49 -18.50
N LEU A 22 108.62 14.29 -19.01
CA LEU A 22 107.30 13.66 -18.93
C LEU A 22 106.90 13.43 -17.48
N ILE A 23 105.77 13.99 -17.05
CA ILE A 23 104.99 13.50 -15.91
C ILE A 23 103.51 13.57 -16.32
N ASP A 24 102.87 12.40 -16.30
CA ASP A 24 101.44 12.18 -16.44
C ASP A 24 100.65 13.07 -15.48
N GLY A 25 99.63 13.76 -15.99
CA GLY A 25 98.82 14.67 -15.19
C GLY A 25 97.57 15.09 -15.93
N SER A 26 96.61 14.18 -15.99
CA SER A 26 95.21 14.43 -16.35
C SER A 26 94.66 15.64 -15.59
N PHE A 27 94.39 16.73 -16.30
CA PHE A 27 93.62 17.85 -15.79
C PHE A 27 92.13 17.50 -15.81
N ILE A 28 91.62 17.23 -14.62
CA ILE A 28 90.23 16.98 -14.27
C ILE A 28 89.44 18.29 -14.42
N LEU A 29 88.37 18.29 -15.21
CA LEU A 29 87.32 19.32 -15.14
C LEU A 29 86.66 19.26 -13.76
N PRO A 30 86.33 20.38 -13.10
CA PRO A 30 85.65 20.34 -11.82
C PRO A 30 84.22 19.81 -12.01
N GLU A 31 84.05 18.51 -11.79
CA GLU A 31 82.76 17.86 -11.60
C GLU A 31 82.27 18.23 -10.20
N ASN A 32 81.50 19.32 -10.12
CA ASN A 32 80.66 19.63 -8.96
C ASN A 32 79.26 19.96 -9.49
N ASP A 33 78.64 19.00 -10.17
CA ASP A 33 77.19 18.92 -10.15
C ASP A 33 76.78 18.37 -8.78
N PRO A 34 75.86 19.03 -8.05
CA PRO A 34 75.33 18.47 -6.81
C PRO A 34 74.70 17.10 -7.11
N PRO A 35 74.65 16.16 -6.14
CA PRO A 35 74.03 14.85 -6.38
C PRO A 35 72.59 15.07 -6.86
N THR A 36 72.34 14.79 -8.14
CA THR A 36 71.03 14.86 -8.76
C THR A 36 70.20 13.73 -8.19
N THR A 37 69.50 14.05 -7.10
CA THR A 37 68.58 13.11 -6.46
C THR A 37 67.49 12.73 -7.47
N ALA A 38 67.32 11.42 -7.72
CA ALA A 38 66.39 10.91 -8.72
C ALA A 38 64.95 11.42 -8.46
N PRO A 39 64.17 11.69 -9.52
CA PRO A 39 62.80 12.17 -9.38
C PRO A 39 61.95 11.13 -8.67
N LYS A 40 61.13 11.58 -7.72
CA LYS A 40 60.29 10.69 -6.90
C LYS A 40 58.86 11.19 -6.86
N PHE A 41 57.89 10.33 -7.18
CA PHE A 41 56.49 10.64 -6.97
C PHE A 41 56.19 10.83 -5.48
N LEU A 42 55.60 11.97 -5.16
CA LEU A 42 55.03 12.28 -3.86
C LEU A 42 53.56 11.89 -3.79
N SER A 43 52.85 11.99 -4.91
CA SER A 43 51.49 11.46 -5.06
C SER A 43 51.51 9.94 -5.27
N ARG A 44 50.35 9.31 -5.06
CA ARG A 44 50.15 7.88 -5.27
C ARG A 44 48.95 7.66 -6.18
N GLY A 45 48.96 6.53 -6.88
CA GLY A 45 47.80 6.07 -7.61
C GLY A 45 46.57 5.95 -6.72
N HIS A 46 45.41 6.33 -7.25
CA HIS A 46 44.16 6.32 -6.50
C HIS A 46 42.98 6.03 -7.42
N LEU A 47 41.93 5.42 -6.86
CA LEU A 47 40.65 5.21 -7.51
C LEU A 47 39.75 6.40 -7.23
N TYR A 48 39.44 7.18 -8.26
CA TYR A 48 38.53 8.31 -8.15
C TYR A 48 37.15 7.95 -8.69
N LYS A 49 36.11 8.17 -7.87
CA LYS A 49 34.71 8.08 -8.29
C LYS A 49 34.15 9.48 -8.49
N VAL A 50 33.66 9.78 -9.69
CA VAL A 50 33.23 11.13 -10.07
C VAL A 50 31.88 11.07 -10.73
N ILE A 51 30.98 11.99 -10.41
CA ILE A 51 29.66 12.02 -11.03
C ILE A 51 29.76 12.64 -12.42
N VAL A 52 29.05 12.07 -13.40
CA VAL A 52 28.98 12.61 -14.75
C VAL A 52 28.62 14.11 -14.75
N GLY A 53 29.37 14.90 -15.51
CA GLY A 53 29.24 16.35 -15.57
C GLY A 53 30.05 17.14 -14.53
N GLU A 54 30.65 16.49 -13.53
CA GLU A 54 31.52 17.16 -12.56
C GLU A 54 32.96 17.34 -13.08
N THR A 55 33.77 18.06 -12.32
CA THR A 55 35.19 18.24 -12.57
C THR A 55 36.01 17.34 -11.65
N ILE A 56 37.04 16.69 -12.19
CA ILE A 56 38.05 15.97 -11.42
C ILE A 56 39.43 16.58 -11.63
N GLU A 57 40.26 16.52 -10.60
CA GLU A 57 41.68 16.81 -10.64
C GLU A 57 42.49 15.58 -10.20
N LEU A 58 43.34 15.08 -11.08
CA LEU A 58 44.24 13.96 -10.84
C LEU A 58 45.63 14.50 -10.47
N PRO A 59 46.12 14.25 -9.24
CA PRO A 59 47.35 14.84 -8.76
C PRO A 59 48.58 14.13 -9.32
N CYS A 60 49.52 14.88 -9.86
CA CYS A 60 50.85 14.34 -10.15
C CYS A 60 51.94 15.26 -9.58
N LYS A 61 52.38 14.90 -8.37
CA LYS A 61 53.37 15.65 -7.60
C LYS A 61 54.67 14.88 -7.59
N VAL A 62 55.74 15.50 -8.06
CA VAL A 62 57.08 14.89 -8.16
C VAL A 62 58.09 15.77 -7.45
N GLN A 63 58.91 15.17 -6.60
CA GLN A 63 60.07 15.81 -6.01
C GLN A 63 61.29 15.65 -6.92
N ASN A 64 62.17 16.64 -6.97
CA ASN A 64 63.40 16.63 -7.76
C ASN A 64 63.15 16.40 -9.26
N LEU A 65 62.12 17.03 -9.81
CA LEU A 65 61.76 16.87 -11.23
C LEU A 65 62.88 17.33 -12.18
N GLY A 66 63.69 18.32 -11.80
CA GLY A 66 64.87 18.73 -12.56
C GLY A 66 64.58 19.01 -14.03
N SER A 67 65.28 18.33 -14.94
CA SER A 67 65.10 18.38 -16.40
C SER A 67 64.15 17.31 -16.96
N PHE A 68 63.58 16.44 -16.11
CA PHE A 68 62.66 15.39 -16.55
C PHE A 68 61.31 15.99 -16.96
N VAL A 69 60.69 15.41 -17.99
CA VAL A 69 59.36 15.83 -18.49
C VAL A 69 58.30 14.87 -17.98
N LEU A 70 57.22 15.41 -17.43
CA LEU A 70 56.06 14.65 -16.97
C LEU A 70 55.05 14.48 -18.09
N LEU A 71 54.58 13.25 -18.30
CA LEU A 71 53.63 12.88 -19.33
C LEU A 71 52.32 12.41 -18.68
N TRP A 72 51.19 13.01 -19.06
CA TRP A 72 49.89 12.39 -18.82
C TRP A 72 49.46 11.59 -20.03
N ARG A 73 49.03 10.36 -19.81
CA ARG A 73 48.52 9.47 -20.86
C ARG A 73 47.29 8.71 -20.42
N LYS A 74 46.43 8.38 -21.37
CA LYS A 74 45.31 7.44 -21.21
C LYS A 74 45.41 6.38 -22.30
N GLY A 75 45.69 5.14 -21.91
CA GLY A 75 46.04 4.07 -22.86
C GLY A 75 47.29 4.43 -23.67
N SER A 76 47.17 4.46 -25.00
CA SER A 76 48.22 4.86 -25.94
C SER A 76 48.24 6.37 -26.25
N SER A 77 47.22 7.11 -25.83
CA SER A 77 47.10 8.54 -26.14
C SER A 77 47.81 9.40 -25.11
N VAL A 78 48.77 10.21 -25.56
CA VAL A 78 49.41 11.24 -24.72
C VAL A 78 48.48 12.45 -24.65
N LEU A 79 48.08 12.80 -23.42
CA LEU A 79 47.19 13.91 -23.14
C LEU A 79 47.97 15.21 -23.00
N THR A 80 49.09 15.19 -22.28
CA THR A 80 49.96 16.35 -22.05
C THR A 80 51.43 15.94 -21.94
N ALA A 81 52.33 16.88 -22.23
CA ALA A 81 53.76 16.78 -21.97
C ALA A 81 54.25 18.04 -21.26
N GLY A 82 54.64 17.92 -19.99
CA GLY A 82 54.77 19.05 -19.07
C GLY A 82 53.46 19.85 -19.02
N HIS A 83 53.56 21.17 -19.20
CA HIS A 83 52.40 22.05 -19.30
C HIS A 83 51.77 22.12 -20.70
N LEU A 84 52.35 21.46 -21.71
CA LEU A 84 51.81 21.46 -23.06
C LEU A 84 50.65 20.48 -23.17
N LYS A 85 49.45 20.97 -23.51
CA LYS A 85 48.30 20.14 -23.82
C LYS A 85 48.39 19.60 -25.26
N ILE A 86 48.39 18.28 -25.41
CA ILE A 86 48.44 17.58 -26.70
C ILE A 86 47.03 17.17 -27.14
N THR A 87 46.16 16.80 -26.20
CA THR A 87 44.77 16.46 -26.49
C THR A 87 43.98 17.66 -27.06
N ARG A 88 43.12 17.39 -28.05
CA ARG A 88 42.21 18.40 -28.64
C ARG A 88 40.99 18.68 -27.76
N ASP A 89 40.72 17.81 -26.78
CA ASP A 89 39.59 17.99 -25.89
C ASP A 89 39.84 19.20 -24.97
N GLN A 90 38.98 20.20 -25.06
CA GLN A 90 39.11 21.46 -24.32
C GLN A 90 38.80 21.31 -22.83
N ARG A 91 38.18 20.20 -22.43
CA ARG A 91 37.87 19.88 -21.04
C ARG A 91 39.11 19.55 -20.21
N PHE A 92 40.15 19.04 -20.87
CA PHE A 92 41.42 18.68 -20.24
C PHE A 92 42.30 19.91 -20.07
N LYS A 93 42.83 20.10 -18.87
CA LYS A 93 43.72 21.20 -18.50
C LYS A 93 44.78 20.71 -17.53
N ILE A 94 45.95 21.35 -17.54
CA ILE A 94 46.91 21.23 -16.43
C ILE A 94 46.62 22.36 -15.45
N VAL A 95 46.52 22.01 -14.16
CA VAL A 95 46.33 22.94 -13.04
C VAL A 95 47.38 22.69 -11.96
N GLY A 96 47.69 23.73 -11.19
CA GLY A 96 48.83 23.69 -10.27
C GLY A 96 50.15 23.49 -11.03
N ASP A 97 51.02 22.62 -10.52
CA ASP A 97 52.26 22.26 -11.20
C ASP A 97 51.96 21.31 -12.38
N TYR A 98 51.50 20.09 -12.09
CA TYR A 98 51.30 19.06 -13.14
C TYR A 98 50.04 18.22 -12.93
N ASN A 99 49.03 18.73 -12.22
CA ASN A 99 47.80 17.98 -11.99
C ASN A 99 46.92 18.05 -13.25
N LEU A 100 46.34 16.91 -13.64
CA LEU A 100 45.43 16.84 -14.78
C LEU A 100 44.00 17.10 -14.31
N GLN A 101 43.42 18.20 -14.77
CA GLN A 101 42.02 18.52 -14.54
C GLN A 101 41.17 18.16 -15.76
N ILE A 102 40.02 17.54 -15.53
CA ILE A 102 39.02 17.22 -16.56
C ILE A 102 37.70 17.86 -16.14
N ASN A 103 37.24 18.86 -16.87
CA ASN A 103 35.97 19.53 -16.62
C ASN A 103 34.80 18.82 -17.31
N GLY A 104 33.67 18.66 -16.61
CA GLY A 104 32.48 18.07 -17.23
C GLY A 104 32.74 16.64 -17.71
N VAL A 105 33.11 15.76 -16.80
CA VAL A 105 33.44 14.37 -17.12
C VAL A 105 32.28 13.65 -17.79
N LYS A 106 32.58 12.81 -18.78
CA LYS A 106 31.64 11.99 -19.55
C LYS A 106 31.88 10.52 -19.23
N THR A 107 30.93 9.65 -19.51
CA THR A 107 31.06 8.20 -19.28
C THR A 107 32.30 7.59 -19.97
N GLN A 108 32.63 8.07 -21.17
CA GLN A 108 33.82 7.68 -21.93
C GLN A 108 35.16 8.10 -21.28
N ASP A 109 35.14 8.99 -20.28
CA ASP A 109 36.35 9.41 -19.59
C ASP A 109 36.78 8.40 -18.52
N ALA A 110 35.99 7.37 -18.23
CA ALA A 110 36.39 6.30 -17.33
C ALA A 110 37.66 5.56 -17.80
N GLY A 111 38.40 4.98 -16.85
CA GLY A 111 39.60 4.18 -17.09
C GLY A 111 40.87 4.76 -16.45
N ASP A 112 42.01 4.19 -16.83
CA ASP A 112 43.30 4.48 -16.21
C ASP A 112 44.02 5.66 -16.87
N TYR A 113 44.41 6.62 -16.04
CA TYR A 113 45.23 7.77 -16.37
C TYR A 113 46.59 7.60 -15.72
N ILE A 114 47.64 7.65 -16.54
CA ILE A 114 49.00 7.41 -16.09
C ILE A 114 49.73 8.75 -16.12
N CYS A 115 50.31 9.11 -14.99
CA CYS A 115 51.35 10.12 -14.91
C CYS A 115 52.72 9.43 -14.94
N GLN A 116 53.49 9.71 -15.97
CA GLN A 116 54.75 9.03 -16.28
C GLN A 116 55.90 10.03 -16.34
N LEU A 117 57.07 9.64 -15.83
CA LEU A 117 58.32 10.39 -16.03
C LEU A 117 58.95 9.99 -17.36
N GLY A 118 59.39 10.97 -18.14
CA GLY A 118 60.07 10.78 -19.43
C GLY A 118 61.51 10.26 -19.30
N ASP A 119 61.73 9.24 -18.47
CA ASP A 119 63.01 8.55 -18.30
C ASP A 119 62.92 7.07 -18.74
N GLN A 120 64.05 6.35 -18.68
CA GLN A 120 64.17 4.96 -19.13
C GLN A 120 63.64 3.94 -18.10
N GLU A 121 63.16 4.37 -16.93
CA GLU A 121 62.57 3.50 -15.92
C GLU A 121 61.04 3.66 -15.90
N ASN A 122 60.30 2.56 -15.95
CA ASN A 122 58.82 2.53 -15.89
C ASN A 122 58.29 2.91 -14.50
N ARG A 123 58.53 4.14 -14.07
CA ARG A 123 57.95 4.73 -12.87
C ARG A 123 56.65 5.41 -13.27
N ASP A 124 55.59 4.62 -13.26
CA ASP A 124 54.24 5.05 -13.63
C ASP A 124 53.37 5.23 -12.39
N GLN A 125 52.73 6.38 -12.26
CA GLN A 125 51.67 6.61 -11.29
C GLN A 125 50.32 6.49 -11.98
N VAL A 126 49.54 5.46 -11.62
CA VAL A 126 48.24 5.16 -12.26
C VAL A 126 47.07 5.63 -11.39
N HIS A 127 46.20 6.45 -11.96
CA HIS A 127 44.90 6.78 -11.39
C HIS A 127 43.79 6.14 -12.18
N THR A 128 42.92 5.40 -11.50
CA THR A 128 41.72 4.82 -12.12
C THR A 128 40.55 5.76 -11.89
N VAL A 129 39.84 6.14 -12.95
CA VAL A 129 38.65 6.99 -12.86
C VAL A 129 37.41 6.16 -13.17
N GLU A 130 36.49 6.10 -12.20
CA GLU A 130 35.16 5.54 -12.33
C GLU A 130 34.13 6.68 -12.44
N ILE A 131 33.29 6.62 -13.48
CA ILE A 131 32.25 7.63 -13.72
C ILE A 131 30.91 7.12 -13.21
N LEU A 132 30.40 7.79 -12.18
CA LEU A 132 29.09 7.53 -11.58
C LEU A 132 28.00 8.28 -12.36
N VAL A 133 26.87 7.62 -12.61
CA VAL A 133 25.71 8.19 -13.29
C VAL A 133 24.51 8.10 -12.35
N PRO A 134 23.89 9.23 -11.96
CA PRO A 134 22.70 9.25 -11.11
C PRO A 134 21.54 8.45 -11.71
N PRO A 135 20.59 7.97 -10.89
CA PRO A 135 19.50 7.15 -11.36
C PRO A 135 18.51 7.99 -12.17
N THR A 136 18.05 7.45 -13.29
CA THR A 136 16.90 7.96 -14.06
C THR A 136 15.79 6.93 -14.02
N LEU A 137 14.53 7.37 -13.94
CA LEU A 137 13.38 6.49 -13.75
C LEU A 137 12.32 6.76 -14.83
N ARG A 138 11.63 5.69 -15.24
CA ARG A 138 10.52 5.73 -16.19
C ARG A 138 9.44 4.74 -15.77
N ALA A 139 8.21 5.23 -15.61
CA ALA A 139 7.02 4.41 -15.38
C ALA A 139 6.43 3.84 -16.69
N LEU A 140 5.75 2.70 -16.61
CA LEU A 140 5.02 2.08 -17.70
C LEU A 140 3.56 1.81 -17.30
N PRO A 141 2.57 2.41 -18.00
CA PRO A 141 2.71 3.37 -19.10
C PRO A 141 3.30 4.71 -18.65
N HIS A 142 3.88 5.45 -19.60
CA HIS A 142 4.61 6.70 -19.32
C HIS A 142 3.76 7.80 -18.67
N ASN A 143 2.46 7.81 -18.92
CA ASN A 143 1.53 8.77 -18.32
C ASN A 143 1.23 8.47 -16.85
N GLY A 144 1.75 7.36 -16.30
CA GLY A 144 1.52 6.97 -14.91
C GLY A 144 0.06 6.65 -14.60
N GLN A 145 -0.75 6.26 -15.58
CA GLN A 145 -2.15 5.89 -15.35
C GLN A 145 -2.38 4.45 -15.80
N VAL A 146 -2.78 3.60 -14.86
CA VAL A 146 -3.12 2.20 -15.11
C VAL A 146 -4.58 1.98 -14.74
N THR A 147 -5.31 1.34 -15.64
CA THR A 147 -6.70 0.98 -15.42
C THR A 147 -6.86 -0.52 -15.55
N ALA A 148 -7.51 -1.15 -14.57
CA ALA A 148 -7.70 -2.59 -14.52
C ALA A 148 -9.12 -2.94 -14.09
N ARG A 149 -9.56 -4.17 -14.35
CA ARG A 149 -10.89 -4.65 -13.91
C ARG A 149 -10.79 -5.39 -12.58
N LYS A 150 -11.80 -5.29 -11.73
CA LYS A 150 -11.93 -6.10 -10.51
C LYS A 150 -11.75 -7.59 -10.84
N GLY A 151 -10.95 -8.28 -10.04
CA GLY A 151 -10.60 -9.69 -10.17
C GLY A 151 -9.45 -9.98 -11.14
N SER A 152 -8.95 -8.99 -11.88
CA SER A 152 -7.81 -9.16 -12.78
C SER A 152 -6.47 -9.14 -12.04
N THR A 153 -5.41 -9.59 -12.72
CA THR A 153 -4.02 -9.39 -12.28
C THR A 153 -3.44 -8.17 -12.99
N VAL A 154 -2.82 -7.27 -12.22
CA VAL A 154 -2.21 -6.02 -12.70
C VAL A 154 -0.71 -6.06 -12.47
N THR A 155 0.07 -5.68 -13.47
CA THR A 155 1.51 -5.49 -13.35
C THR A 155 1.84 -4.02 -13.52
N LEU A 156 2.34 -3.39 -12.47
CA LEU A 156 2.94 -2.06 -12.54
C LEU A 156 4.43 -2.22 -12.79
N GLU A 157 4.99 -1.46 -13.73
CA GLU A 157 6.40 -1.61 -14.13
C GLU A 157 7.10 -0.25 -14.11
N CYS A 158 8.32 -0.23 -13.58
CA CYS A 158 9.24 0.89 -13.70
C CYS A 158 10.59 0.41 -14.20
N LYS A 159 11.23 1.24 -15.03
CA LYS A 159 12.58 1.01 -15.55
C LYS A 159 13.50 2.09 -15.03
N ALA A 160 14.64 1.67 -14.50
CA ALA A 160 15.67 2.56 -14.02
C ALA A 160 16.98 2.33 -14.78
N SER A 161 17.74 3.40 -14.97
CA SER A 161 19.10 3.34 -15.51
C SER A 161 20.02 4.25 -14.71
N GLY A 162 21.28 3.89 -14.62
CA GLY A 162 22.29 4.57 -13.83
C GLY A 162 23.56 3.73 -13.74
N ASN A 163 24.61 4.31 -13.18
CA ASN A 163 25.85 3.60 -12.86
C ASN A 163 26.32 4.00 -11.45
N PRO A 164 26.26 3.11 -10.45
CA PRO A 164 25.89 1.70 -10.52
C PRO A 164 24.43 1.45 -10.94
N VAL A 165 24.12 0.20 -11.32
CA VAL A 165 22.75 -0.19 -11.71
C VAL A 165 21.79 0.10 -10.54
N PRO A 166 20.74 0.93 -10.72
CA PRO A 166 19.84 1.28 -9.63
C PRO A 166 18.94 0.15 -9.18
N THR A 167 18.65 0.12 -7.88
CA THR A 167 17.60 -0.71 -7.27
C THR A 167 16.28 0.05 -7.29
N ILE A 168 15.21 -0.64 -7.67
CA ILE A 168 13.85 -0.08 -7.72
C ILE A 168 13.09 -0.46 -6.46
N PHE A 169 12.36 0.49 -5.89
CA PHE A 169 11.51 0.29 -4.72
C PHE A 169 10.09 0.76 -4.99
N TRP A 170 9.10 -0.03 -4.57
CA TRP A 170 7.67 0.24 -4.69
C TRP A 170 7.03 0.56 -3.35
N PHE A 171 6.15 1.56 -3.37
CA PHE A 171 5.38 2.00 -2.22
C PHE A 171 3.92 2.22 -2.61
N LYS A 172 2.98 1.93 -1.71
CA LYS A 172 1.61 2.44 -1.81
C LYS A 172 1.50 3.72 -1.00
N LYS A 173 1.05 4.82 -1.61
CA LYS A 173 0.76 6.05 -0.89
C LYS A 173 -0.63 5.94 -0.28
N ASP A 174 -0.70 6.06 1.04
CA ASP A 174 -1.95 6.19 1.78
C ASP A 174 -1.99 7.58 2.43
N VAL A 175 -3.15 8.25 2.32
CA VAL A 175 -3.33 9.62 2.81
C VAL A 175 -3.24 9.67 4.34
N PHE A 176 -3.67 8.61 5.03
CA PHE A 176 -3.75 8.55 6.49
C PHE A 176 -2.52 7.86 7.11
N SER A 177 -1.98 6.87 6.41
CA SER A 177 -0.97 5.94 6.95
C SER A 177 0.45 6.23 6.44
N GLY A 178 0.60 7.13 5.46
CA GLY A 178 1.86 7.40 4.79
C GLY A 178 2.26 6.30 3.79
N PRO A 179 3.46 6.41 3.18
CA PRO A 179 3.91 5.45 2.17
C PRO A 179 4.29 4.11 2.80
N THR A 180 3.66 3.02 2.33
CA THR A 180 3.95 1.64 2.75
C THR A 180 4.81 0.94 1.70
N HIS A 181 5.95 0.38 2.10
CA HIS A 181 6.84 -0.39 1.21
C HIS A 181 6.18 -1.71 0.77
N LEU A 182 6.37 -2.09 -0.50
CA LEU A 182 5.74 -3.26 -1.10
C LEU A 182 6.73 -4.25 -1.74
N SER A 183 7.73 -3.77 -2.48
CA SER A 183 8.61 -4.62 -3.29
C SER A 183 9.87 -3.89 -3.75
N ASP A 184 10.94 -4.65 -3.99
CA ASP A 184 12.23 -4.17 -4.51
C ASP A 184 12.50 -4.63 -5.96
N SER A 185 11.45 -5.03 -6.67
CA SER A 185 11.52 -5.51 -8.07
C SER A 185 11.23 -4.40 -9.07
N SER A 186 11.70 -4.55 -10.31
CA SER A 186 11.30 -3.68 -11.44
C SER A 186 9.80 -3.69 -11.73
N THR A 187 9.10 -4.74 -11.29
CA THR A 187 7.65 -4.93 -11.46
C THR A 187 6.97 -5.21 -10.13
N LEU A 188 5.79 -4.63 -9.93
CA LEU A 188 4.88 -4.96 -8.85
C LEU A 188 3.65 -5.66 -9.43
N ILE A 189 3.39 -6.89 -9.00
CA ILE A 189 2.24 -7.69 -9.45
C ILE A 189 1.17 -7.67 -8.35
N LEU A 190 -0.04 -7.28 -8.70
CA LEU A 190 -1.22 -7.29 -7.85
C LEU A 190 -2.22 -8.27 -8.44
N GLU A 191 -2.52 -9.36 -7.71
CA GLU A 191 -3.45 -10.39 -8.18
C GLU A 191 -4.86 -10.17 -7.61
N ASN A 192 -5.87 -10.62 -8.36
CA ASN A 192 -7.27 -10.57 -7.95
C ASN A 192 -7.69 -9.19 -7.40
N VAL A 193 -7.36 -8.12 -8.15
CA VAL A 193 -7.47 -6.75 -7.65
C VAL A 193 -8.92 -6.36 -7.33
N ASP A 194 -9.09 -5.53 -6.31
CA ASP A 194 -10.39 -5.00 -5.89
C ASP A 194 -10.30 -3.49 -5.61
N ARG A 195 -11.38 -2.90 -5.11
CA ARG A 195 -11.44 -1.45 -4.81
C ARG A 195 -10.35 -0.99 -3.83
N HIS A 196 -9.90 -1.85 -2.92
CA HIS A 196 -8.89 -1.50 -1.92
C HIS A 196 -7.49 -1.42 -2.53
N HIS A 197 -7.28 -1.98 -3.73
CA HIS A 197 -6.05 -1.85 -4.51
C HIS A 197 -5.98 -0.54 -5.30
N ALA A 198 -7.09 0.17 -5.49
CA ALA A 198 -7.06 1.47 -6.16
C ALA A 198 -6.25 2.49 -5.34
N GLY A 199 -5.60 3.42 -6.04
CA GLY A 199 -4.83 4.50 -5.41
C GLY A 199 -3.51 4.80 -6.11
N THR A 200 -2.68 5.60 -5.46
CA THR A 200 -1.38 6.03 -6.00
C THR A 200 -0.26 5.11 -5.49
N TYR A 201 0.45 4.50 -6.43
CA TYR A 201 1.66 3.74 -6.20
C TYR A 201 2.87 4.58 -6.58
N GLN A 202 3.93 4.53 -5.79
CA GLN A 202 5.17 5.22 -6.09
C GLN A 202 6.27 4.20 -6.35
N CYS A 203 6.86 4.27 -7.54
CA CYS A 203 8.11 3.57 -7.82
C CYS A 203 9.28 4.53 -7.71
N SER A 204 10.46 4.01 -7.40
CA SER A 204 11.61 4.86 -7.12
C SER A 204 12.96 4.21 -7.33
N ALA A 205 13.86 5.00 -7.91
CA ALA A 205 15.24 4.75 -8.32
C ALA A 205 16.35 5.12 -7.32
N ASP A 206 17.13 4.19 -6.76
CA ASP A 206 18.35 4.55 -6.03
C ASP A 206 19.56 3.70 -6.42
N ASN A 207 20.71 4.35 -6.61
CA ASN A 207 22.01 3.70 -6.81
C ASN A 207 23.13 4.29 -5.94
N GLY A 208 22.78 5.09 -4.92
CA GLY A 208 23.73 5.76 -4.03
C GLY A 208 24.44 6.97 -4.65
N VAL A 209 24.06 7.37 -5.87
CA VAL A 209 24.62 8.53 -6.57
C VAL A 209 23.59 9.66 -6.60
N LYS A 210 23.81 10.69 -5.77
CA LYS A 210 22.84 11.78 -5.49
C LYS A 210 21.55 11.26 -4.84
N ASP A 211 20.51 12.09 -4.87
CA ASP A 211 19.20 11.78 -4.32
C ASP A 211 18.45 10.75 -5.17
N ARG A 212 17.63 9.95 -4.48
CA ARG A 212 16.69 9.01 -5.08
C ARG A 212 15.66 9.73 -5.94
N VAL A 213 15.35 9.15 -7.09
CA VAL A 213 14.29 9.64 -7.99
C VAL A 213 13.00 8.84 -7.79
N SER A 214 11.84 9.46 -7.95
CA SER A 214 10.55 8.77 -7.79
C SER A 214 9.53 9.21 -8.86
N MET A 215 8.61 8.31 -9.18
CA MET A 215 7.47 8.56 -10.06
C MET A 215 6.23 7.92 -9.47
N ASP A 216 5.11 8.61 -9.63
CA ASP A 216 3.81 8.13 -9.18
C ASP A 216 3.04 7.49 -10.33
N ILE A 217 2.33 6.41 -10.02
CA ILE A 217 1.43 5.66 -10.89
C ILE A 217 0.07 5.58 -10.21
N GLN A 218 -0.95 6.14 -10.85
CA GLN A 218 -2.33 6.06 -10.42
C GLN A 218 -2.96 4.77 -10.96
N LEU A 219 -3.39 3.89 -10.04
CA LEU A 219 -4.14 2.68 -10.37
C LEU A 219 -5.64 2.89 -10.12
N THR A 220 -6.42 2.77 -11.20
CA THR A 220 -7.89 2.80 -11.16
C THR A 220 -8.43 1.39 -11.40
N ILE A 221 -9.31 0.93 -10.50
CA ILE A 221 -9.96 -0.39 -10.61
C ILE A 221 -11.42 -0.19 -11.03
N LEU A 222 -11.74 -0.65 -12.24
CA LEU A 222 -13.09 -0.65 -12.78
C LEU A 222 -13.86 -1.88 -12.27
N SER A 223 -15.06 -1.65 -11.77
CA SER A 223 -16.00 -2.71 -11.38
C SER A 223 -17.41 -2.37 -11.87
N PRO A 224 -18.28 -3.37 -12.06
CA PRO A 224 -19.72 -3.11 -12.11
C PRO A 224 -20.17 -2.35 -10.85
N PRO A 225 -21.29 -1.62 -10.93
CA PRO A 225 -21.84 -0.91 -9.78
C PRO A 225 -22.24 -1.92 -8.70
N GLU A 226 -22.01 -1.57 -7.45
CA GLU A 226 -22.51 -2.29 -6.29
C GLU A 226 -23.33 -1.32 -5.44
N ILE A 227 -24.56 -1.69 -5.09
CA ILE A 227 -25.45 -0.83 -4.30
C ILE A 227 -25.68 -1.46 -2.94
N THR A 228 -25.54 -0.63 -1.92
CA THR A 228 -25.97 -0.88 -0.53
C THR A 228 -27.13 0.06 -0.22
N VAL A 229 -28.19 -0.44 0.42
CA VAL A 229 -29.29 0.41 0.92
C VAL A 229 -29.09 0.67 2.40
N GLU A 230 -29.34 1.90 2.87
CA GLU A 230 -29.18 2.23 4.30
C GLU A 230 -30.21 1.48 5.15
N LYS A 231 -31.45 1.37 4.65
CA LYS A 231 -32.51 0.53 5.21
C LYS A 231 -33.22 -0.20 4.07
N SER A 232 -33.43 -1.50 4.22
CA SER A 232 -34.23 -2.32 3.28
C SER A 232 -35.73 -2.06 3.41
N TRP A 233 -36.15 -1.51 4.55
CA TRP A 233 -37.52 -1.15 4.87
C TRP A 233 -37.55 0.19 5.59
N VAL A 234 -38.47 1.07 5.21
CA VAL A 234 -38.64 2.42 5.77
C VAL A 234 -40.10 2.62 6.17
N HIS A 235 -40.31 2.91 7.45
CA HIS A 235 -41.63 3.30 7.94
C HIS A 235 -42.00 4.69 7.43
N ALA A 236 -43.20 4.85 6.88
CA ALA A 236 -43.69 6.13 6.39
C ALA A 236 -45.09 6.44 6.96
N SER A 237 -45.34 7.71 7.24
CA SER A 237 -46.64 8.21 7.69
C SER A 237 -47.09 9.39 6.85
N GLU A 238 -48.39 9.45 6.62
CA GLU A 238 -49.00 10.52 5.81
C GLU A 238 -48.66 11.90 6.37
N GLY A 239 -48.32 12.83 5.49
CA GLY A 239 -48.00 14.22 5.85
C GLY A 239 -46.56 14.47 6.27
N TYR A 240 -45.76 13.43 6.52
CA TYR A 240 -44.36 13.56 6.89
C TYR A 240 -43.44 13.43 5.67
N ASP A 241 -42.18 13.83 5.82
CA ASP A 241 -41.16 13.65 4.79
C ASP A 241 -40.44 12.31 5.00
N VAL A 242 -40.11 11.63 3.91
CA VAL A 242 -39.41 10.33 3.92
C VAL A 242 -38.13 10.45 3.10
N GLU A 243 -37.01 9.96 3.63
CA GLU A 243 -35.74 9.84 2.91
C GLU A 243 -35.41 8.37 2.66
N LEU A 244 -35.16 8.03 1.39
CA LEU A 244 -34.63 6.74 0.97
C LEU A 244 -33.19 6.92 0.52
N VAL A 245 -32.30 6.02 0.92
CA VAL A 245 -30.86 6.20 0.72
C VAL A 245 -30.23 4.95 0.12
N CYS A 246 -29.53 5.14 -0.99
CA CYS A 246 -28.67 4.16 -1.61
C CYS A 246 -27.23 4.65 -1.66
N ILE A 247 -26.29 3.78 -1.30
CA ILE A 247 -24.86 4.00 -1.36
C ILE A 247 -24.31 3.18 -2.53
N VAL A 248 -23.61 3.82 -3.46
CA VAL A 248 -23.08 3.18 -4.67
C VAL A 248 -21.57 3.07 -4.57
N HIS A 249 -21.06 1.87 -4.76
CA HIS A 249 -19.65 1.61 -4.94
C HIS A 249 -19.34 1.30 -6.40
N GLY A 250 -18.14 1.70 -6.84
CA GLY A 250 -17.65 1.49 -8.19
C GLY A 250 -17.57 2.77 -9.01
N ASP A 251 -17.02 2.65 -10.22
CA ASP A 251 -16.84 3.77 -11.14
C ASP A 251 -18.15 4.05 -11.90
N VAL A 252 -19.05 4.77 -11.23
CA VAL A 252 -20.36 5.16 -11.78
C VAL A 252 -20.36 6.67 -11.96
N ASN A 253 -20.33 7.12 -13.21
CA ASN A 253 -20.39 8.54 -13.60
C ASN A 253 -21.82 8.99 -13.98
N SER A 254 -22.83 8.14 -13.77
CA SER A 254 -24.22 8.35 -14.19
C SER A 254 -25.11 8.78 -13.03
N GLU A 255 -26.16 9.56 -13.33
CA GLU A 255 -27.24 9.87 -12.39
C GLU A 255 -27.97 8.57 -11.99
N MET A 256 -28.06 8.30 -10.69
CA MET A 256 -28.82 7.15 -10.18
C MET A 256 -30.30 7.32 -10.53
N LEU A 257 -30.90 6.24 -11.03
CA LEU A 257 -32.33 6.21 -11.35
C LEU A 257 -33.12 5.60 -10.20
N TRP A 258 -34.21 6.27 -9.81
CA TRP A 258 -35.15 5.77 -8.83
C TRP A 258 -36.42 5.27 -9.51
N TYR A 259 -36.97 4.17 -9.03
CA TYR A 259 -38.24 3.61 -9.50
C TYR A 259 -39.17 3.36 -8.32
N GLN A 260 -40.47 3.53 -8.51
CA GLN A 260 -41.52 3.08 -7.60
C GLN A 260 -42.39 2.05 -8.33
N ASN A 261 -42.52 0.84 -7.78
CA ASN A 261 -43.33 -0.23 -8.38
C ASN A 261 -43.00 -0.49 -9.87
N SER A 262 -41.71 -0.37 -10.24
CA SER A 262 -41.16 -0.49 -11.60
C SER A 262 -41.35 0.71 -12.54
N PHE A 263 -41.99 1.79 -12.10
CA PHE A 263 -42.08 3.04 -12.86
C PHE A 263 -40.94 3.98 -12.50
N LEU A 264 -40.26 4.53 -13.51
CA LEU A 264 -39.20 5.51 -13.32
C LEU A 264 -39.78 6.76 -12.64
N LEU A 265 -39.09 7.25 -11.62
CA LEU A 265 -39.45 8.47 -10.92
C LEU A 265 -38.69 9.66 -11.50
N ASP A 266 -39.42 10.73 -11.74
CA ASP A 266 -38.85 12.05 -12.02
C ASP A 266 -38.85 12.93 -10.76
N ALA A 267 -37.90 13.87 -10.72
CA ALA A 267 -37.89 14.94 -9.75
C ALA A 267 -39.13 15.85 -9.91
N THR A 268 -39.72 16.25 -8.78
CA THR A 268 -40.92 17.10 -8.71
C THR A 268 -40.87 17.97 -7.47
N ASP A 269 -41.82 18.88 -7.28
CA ASP A 269 -41.90 19.68 -6.04
C ASP A 269 -42.02 18.84 -4.76
N ARG A 270 -42.55 17.61 -4.87
CA ARG A 270 -42.63 16.64 -3.76
C ARG A 270 -41.49 15.63 -3.73
N ARG A 271 -40.72 15.45 -4.82
CA ARG A 271 -39.66 14.45 -4.91
C ARG A 271 -38.35 15.10 -5.30
N SER A 272 -37.40 15.05 -4.37
CA SER A 272 -36.07 15.60 -4.60
C SER A 272 -35.02 14.50 -4.55
N MET A 273 -34.14 14.47 -5.54
CA MET A 273 -33.06 13.49 -5.65
C MET A 273 -31.73 14.22 -5.49
N TYR A 274 -30.91 13.79 -4.53
CA TYR A 274 -29.66 14.44 -4.17
C TYR A 274 -28.50 13.44 -4.18
N PRO A 275 -27.61 13.49 -5.19
CA PRO A 275 -26.34 12.78 -5.13
C PRO A 275 -25.32 13.58 -4.30
N ARG A 276 -24.62 12.89 -3.40
CA ARG A 276 -23.47 13.41 -2.65
C ARG A 276 -22.42 12.31 -2.55
N ASP A 277 -21.33 12.46 -3.30
CA ASP A 277 -20.26 11.47 -3.39
C ASP A 277 -20.80 10.08 -3.79
N ASP A 278 -20.76 9.11 -2.90
CA ASP A 278 -21.31 7.77 -3.09
C ASP A 278 -22.75 7.59 -2.54
N ARG A 279 -23.29 8.61 -1.85
CA ARG A 279 -24.62 8.58 -1.24
C ARG A 279 -25.65 9.26 -2.14
N TYR A 280 -26.70 8.52 -2.48
CA TYR A 280 -27.81 8.99 -3.30
C TYR A 280 -29.10 8.94 -2.50
N SER A 281 -29.72 10.10 -2.30
CA SER A 281 -30.95 10.23 -1.53
C SER A 281 -32.14 10.58 -2.40
N LEU A 282 -33.28 9.94 -2.14
CA LEU A 282 -34.59 10.35 -2.61
C LEU A 282 -35.41 10.83 -1.42
N ILE A 283 -35.75 12.12 -1.40
CA ILE A 283 -36.63 12.72 -0.39
C ILE A 283 -38.02 12.89 -1.00
N ILE A 284 -39.03 12.31 -0.34
CA ILE A 284 -40.44 12.43 -0.69
C ILE A 284 -41.12 13.28 0.37
N ARG A 285 -41.53 14.49 0.02
CA ARG A 285 -42.17 15.45 0.92
C ARG A 285 -43.67 15.26 0.99
N ASN A 286 -44.23 15.51 2.18
CA ASN A 286 -45.67 15.40 2.43
C ASN A 286 -46.22 14.07 1.89
N PHE A 287 -45.72 12.97 2.44
CA PHE A 287 -45.97 11.60 1.97
C PHE A 287 -47.46 11.29 1.91
N GLN A 288 -47.90 10.65 0.83
CA GLN A 288 -49.31 10.32 0.55
C GLN A 288 -49.50 8.81 0.50
N PRO A 289 -50.74 8.29 0.64
CA PRO A 289 -51.02 6.86 0.53
C PRO A 289 -50.59 6.24 -0.81
N THR A 290 -50.57 7.01 -1.90
CA THR A 290 -50.08 6.57 -3.22
C THR A 290 -48.57 6.43 -3.30
N ASP A 291 -47.83 6.99 -2.35
CA ASP A 291 -46.37 6.94 -2.30
C ASP A 291 -45.89 5.64 -1.61
N PHE A 292 -46.77 4.86 -0.97
CA PHE A 292 -46.40 3.53 -0.46
C PHE A 292 -46.03 2.57 -1.60
N GLY A 293 -45.13 1.63 -1.31
CA GLY A 293 -44.75 0.59 -2.25
C GLY A 293 -43.27 0.27 -2.23
N ASN A 294 -42.84 -0.49 -3.23
CA ASN A 294 -41.46 -0.91 -3.36
C ASN A 294 -40.70 0.08 -4.24
N TYR A 295 -39.68 0.71 -3.67
CA TYR A 295 -38.76 1.58 -4.37
C TYR A 295 -37.53 0.81 -4.80
N SER A 296 -36.94 1.18 -5.92
CA SER A 296 -35.63 0.67 -6.29
C SER A 296 -34.73 1.76 -6.82
N CYS A 297 -33.48 1.72 -6.36
CA CYS A 297 -32.40 2.50 -6.92
C CYS A 297 -31.61 1.63 -7.89
N VAL A 298 -31.26 2.23 -9.02
CA VAL A 298 -30.59 1.57 -10.13
C VAL A 298 -29.36 2.37 -10.50
N ALA A 299 -28.22 1.69 -10.52
CA ALA A 299 -26.96 2.25 -10.98
C ALA A 299 -26.43 1.39 -12.14
N ASP A 300 -25.84 2.04 -13.13
CA ASP A 300 -25.21 1.40 -14.27
C ASP A 300 -23.92 2.11 -14.67
N ASN A 301 -22.99 1.34 -15.21
CA ASN A 301 -21.82 1.83 -15.90
C ASN A 301 -21.50 0.92 -17.09
N ALA A 302 -20.41 1.20 -17.81
CA ALA A 302 -20.00 0.43 -18.98
C ALA A 302 -19.72 -1.07 -18.69
N LEU A 303 -19.61 -1.47 -17.41
CA LEU A 303 -19.35 -2.85 -17.00
C LEU A 303 -20.59 -3.60 -16.50
N GLY A 304 -21.69 -2.91 -16.21
CA GLY A 304 -22.91 -3.59 -15.78
C GLY A 304 -23.95 -2.65 -15.17
N ARG A 305 -25.10 -3.23 -14.84
CA ARG A 305 -26.24 -2.57 -14.20
C ARG A 305 -26.66 -3.36 -12.98
N THR A 306 -26.91 -2.67 -11.87
CA THR A 306 -27.40 -3.27 -10.63
C THR A 306 -28.60 -2.52 -10.10
N LYS A 307 -29.38 -3.18 -9.25
CA LYS A 307 -30.55 -2.60 -8.59
C LYS A 307 -30.73 -3.16 -7.18
N LYS A 308 -31.20 -2.32 -6.26
CA LYS A 308 -31.61 -2.71 -4.91
C LYS A 308 -32.97 -2.13 -4.58
N TYR A 309 -33.65 -2.77 -3.65
CA TYR A 309 -35.03 -2.48 -3.29
C TYR A 309 -35.11 -1.92 -1.87
N ILE A 310 -36.06 -1.02 -1.67
CA ILE A 310 -36.43 -0.43 -0.38
C ILE A 310 -37.96 -0.49 -0.30
N GLU A 311 -38.49 -1.24 0.65
CA GLU A 311 -39.92 -1.22 0.92
C GLU A 311 -40.28 0.01 1.75
N VAL A 312 -41.29 0.76 1.31
CA VAL A 312 -41.83 1.90 2.06
C VAL A 312 -43.28 1.62 2.42
N SER A 313 -43.57 1.56 3.72
CA SER A 313 -44.86 1.10 4.23
C SER A 313 -45.27 1.85 5.49
N GLY A 314 -46.58 2.01 5.67
CA GLY A 314 -47.16 2.52 6.92
C GLY A 314 -47.43 1.41 7.93
N ARG A 315 -47.30 0.14 7.53
CA ARG A 315 -47.42 -1.00 8.44
C ARG A 315 -46.25 -1.01 9.43
N PRO A 316 -46.32 -1.73 10.56
CA PRO A 316 -45.18 -1.83 11.46
C PRO A 316 -43.95 -2.44 10.77
N GLY A 317 -42.75 -2.14 11.25
CA GLY A 317 -41.52 -2.82 10.84
C GLY A 317 -41.51 -4.27 11.32
N PRO A 318 -40.60 -5.12 10.79
CA PRO A 318 -40.43 -6.47 11.31
C PRO A 318 -40.08 -6.42 12.81
N ALA A 319 -40.49 -7.44 13.57
CA ALA A 319 -40.14 -7.52 14.98
C ALA A 319 -38.70 -8.02 15.14
N ASP A 320 -37.90 -7.29 15.90
CA ASP A 320 -36.51 -7.66 16.20
C ASP A 320 -36.43 -8.25 17.61
N PHE A 321 -36.16 -9.55 17.71
CA PHE A 321 -36.01 -10.21 19.01
C PHE A 321 -34.72 -9.79 19.71
N ILE A 322 -34.83 -9.48 21.00
CA ILE A 322 -33.70 -9.10 21.87
C ILE A 322 -33.53 -10.05 23.06
N SER A 323 -34.48 -10.97 23.27
CA SER A 323 -34.38 -12.01 24.29
C SER A 323 -33.26 -13.00 23.98
N PRO A 324 -32.47 -13.45 24.97
CA PRO A 324 -31.36 -14.39 24.76
C PRO A 324 -31.86 -15.78 24.36
N ALA A 325 -31.11 -16.53 23.56
CA ALA A 325 -31.53 -17.87 23.12
C ALA A 325 -31.80 -18.84 24.29
N LEU A 326 -31.00 -18.80 25.36
CA LEU A 326 -31.18 -19.68 26.51
C LEU A 326 -32.15 -19.07 27.55
N SER A 327 -33.16 -19.85 27.95
CA SER A 327 -34.04 -19.50 29.06
C SER A 327 -33.34 -19.64 30.41
N GLY A 328 -33.58 -18.69 31.30
CA GLY A 328 -33.23 -18.82 32.72
C GLY A 328 -34.11 -19.83 33.48
N PHE A 329 -35.22 -20.27 32.86
CA PHE A 329 -36.26 -21.08 33.49
C PHE A 329 -36.48 -22.40 32.75
N LEU A 330 -37.09 -23.35 33.46
CA LEU A 330 -37.29 -24.73 32.98
C LEU A 330 -38.55 -24.89 32.12
N ASP A 331 -39.61 -24.15 32.43
CA ASP A 331 -40.97 -24.37 31.92
C ASP A 331 -41.61 -23.12 31.32
N HIS A 332 -40.88 -22.02 31.29
CA HIS A 332 -41.32 -20.78 30.70
C HIS A 332 -40.17 -20.00 30.08
N TYR A 333 -40.52 -19.05 29.23
CA TYR A 333 -39.56 -18.20 28.54
C TYR A 333 -40.16 -16.83 28.31
N ASN A 334 -39.37 -15.79 28.59
CA ASN A 334 -39.80 -14.42 28.39
C ASN A 334 -39.29 -13.92 27.03
N LEU A 335 -40.17 -13.95 26.02
CA LEU A 335 -39.88 -13.35 24.73
C LEU A 335 -39.89 -11.85 24.87
N THR A 336 -38.88 -11.19 24.30
CA THR A 336 -38.79 -9.73 24.27
C THR A 336 -38.32 -9.30 22.89
N TRP A 337 -39.01 -8.34 22.31
CA TRP A 337 -38.71 -7.84 20.97
C TRP A 337 -39.06 -6.35 20.84
N THR A 338 -38.50 -5.71 19.83
CA THR A 338 -38.80 -4.32 19.45
C THR A 338 -39.49 -4.27 18.11
N ILE A 339 -40.44 -3.35 17.94
CA ILE A 339 -41.12 -3.07 16.67
C ILE A 339 -41.10 -1.57 16.43
N GLU A 340 -40.72 -1.14 15.23
CA GLU A 340 -40.87 0.24 14.77
C GLU A 340 -42.26 0.47 14.17
N SER A 341 -43.01 1.45 14.65
CA SER A 341 -44.27 1.90 14.06
C SER A 341 -44.55 3.35 14.48
N ILE A 342 -44.97 4.21 13.57
CA ILE A 342 -45.42 5.57 13.94
C ILE A 342 -46.87 5.53 14.45
N PRO A 343 -47.83 4.88 13.77
CA PRO A 343 -49.14 4.63 14.37
C PRO A 343 -49.05 3.66 15.54
N PRO A 344 -49.96 3.74 16.52
CA PRO A 344 -50.04 2.75 17.59
C PRO A 344 -50.32 1.36 17.03
N LEU A 345 -49.80 0.35 17.74
CA LEU A 345 -50.09 -1.06 17.43
C LEU A 345 -51.50 -1.42 17.90
N ASP A 346 -52.26 -2.07 17.03
CA ASP A 346 -53.60 -2.57 17.31
C ASP A 346 -53.57 -4.00 17.87
N GLU A 347 -52.67 -4.82 17.34
CA GLU A 347 -52.65 -6.26 17.59
C GLU A 347 -51.26 -6.84 17.32
N ILE A 348 -50.86 -7.83 18.12
CA ILE A 348 -49.65 -8.62 17.90
C ILE A 348 -50.06 -10.08 17.76
N LYS A 349 -49.49 -10.76 16.77
CA LYS A 349 -49.62 -12.20 16.58
C LYS A 349 -48.28 -12.84 16.88
N LEU A 350 -48.23 -13.62 17.96
CA LEU A 350 -47.08 -14.44 18.33
C LEU A 350 -47.36 -15.89 17.92
N LEU A 351 -46.46 -16.49 17.14
CA LEU A 351 -46.47 -17.92 16.91
C LEU A 351 -45.22 -18.55 17.50
N TYR A 352 -45.37 -19.68 18.16
CA TYR A 352 -44.22 -20.51 18.56
C TYR A 352 -44.48 -22.00 18.39
N ARG A 353 -43.42 -22.77 18.16
CA ARG A 353 -43.48 -24.23 18.05
C ARG A 353 -42.25 -24.86 18.67
N ARG A 354 -42.39 -26.11 19.11
CA ARG A 354 -41.28 -26.94 19.54
C ARG A 354 -40.59 -27.55 18.33
N LEU A 355 -39.26 -27.61 18.34
CA LEU A 355 -38.49 -28.48 17.46
C LEU A 355 -38.30 -29.84 18.13
N LEU A 356 -38.74 -30.88 17.45
CA LEU A 356 -38.65 -32.26 17.90
C LEU A 356 -37.39 -32.88 17.30
N MET A 357 -36.67 -33.65 18.09
CA MET A 357 -35.46 -34.32 17.64
C MET A 357 -35.78 -35.79 17.40
N ASN A 358 -35.53 -36.27 16.17
CA ASN A 358 -35.66 -37.68 15.84
C ASN A 358 -34.33 -38.22 15.29
N GLU A 359 -33.75 -39.20 15.97
CA GLU A 359 -32.46 -39.92 15.74
C GLU A 359 -31.24 -39.05 15.38
N THR A 360 -31.32 -38.17 14.38
CA THR A 360 -30.28 -37.22 13.95
C THR A 360 -30.79 -35.87 13.43
N TYR A 361 -32.10 -35.69 13.21
CA TYR A 361 -32.68 -34.49 12.58
C TYR A 361 -33.69 -33.78 13.48
N GLN A 362 -33.67 -32.44 13.45
CA GLN A 362 -34.71 -31.61 14.03
C GLN A 362 -35.86 -31.48 13.02
N HIS A 363 -37.08 -31.77 13.45
CA HIS A 363 -38.28 -31.51 12.67
C HIS A 363 -39.27 -30.62 13.44
N PRO A 364 -39.93 -29.68 12.77
CA PRO A 364 -40.81 -28.74 13.43
C PRO A 364 -42.12 -29.40 13.89
N GLY A 365 -42.53 -29.08 15.12
CA GLY A 365 -43.86 -29.38 15.64
C GLY A 365 -44.93 -28.41 15.14
N LYS A 366 -46.13 -28.49 15.73
CA LYS A 366 -47.26 -27.61 15.39
C LYS A 366 -47.06 -26.22 15.99
N TRP A 367 -47.39 -25.19 15.20
CA TRP A 367 -47.45 -23.80 15.68
C TRP A 367 -48.60 -23.62 16.68
N HIS A 368 -48.28 -22.96 17.78
CA HIS A 368 -49.23 -22.34 18.68
C HIS A 368 -49.32 -20.86 18.31
N GLU A 369 -50.53 -20.32 18.20
CA GLU A 369 -50.78 -18.94 17.78
C GLU A 369 -51.50 -18.18 18.89
N TYR A 370 -51.01 -16.98 19.19
CA TYR A 370 -51.53 -16.11 20.23
C TYR A 370 -51.73 -14.70 19.69
N HIS A 371 -52.91 -14.15 19.96
CA HIS A 371 -53.25 -12.77 19.66
C HIS A 371 -53.12 -11.93 20.93
N ILE A 372 -52.18 -11.01 20.93
CA ILE A 372 -51.76 -10.22 22.08
C ILE A 372 -52.21 -8.78 21.87
N LYS A 373 -52.93 -8.23 22.84
CA LYS A 373 -53.21 -6.79 22.87
C LYS A 373 -51.91 -6.04 23.19
N PRO A 374 -51.47 -5.08 22.37
CA PRO A 374 -50.19 -4.41 22.59
C PRO A 374 -50.17 -3.63 23.91
N THR A 375 -49.35 -4.07 24.85
CA THR A 375 -49.02 -3.36 26.09
C THR A 375 -47.49 -3.22 26.18
N PRO A 376 -46.90 -2.20 25.54
CA PRO A 376 -45.45 -2.04 25.51
C PRO A 376 -44.90 -1.78 26.91
N ILE A 377 -43.77 -2.40 27.22
CA ILE A 377 -43.00 -2.11 28.45
C ILE A 377 -42.53 -0.65 28.44
N ARG A 378 -42.08 -0.21 27.27
CA ARG A 378 -41.59 1.14 27.03
C ARG A 378 -41.86 1.52 25.57
N THR A 379 -42.12 2.80 25.34
CA THR A 379 -42.12 3.40 24.02
C THR A 379 -41.01 4.46 23.95
N ASP A 380 -40.28 4.47 22.84
CA ASP A 380 -39.28 5.49 22.54
C ASP A 380 -39.54 6.05 21.14
N GLY A 381 -40.30 7.13 21.07
CA GLY A 381 -40.78 7.69 19.80
C GLY A 381 -41.62 6.68 19.01
N SER A 382 -41.03 6.14 17.94
CA SER A 382 -41.63 5.12 17.06
C SER A 382 -41.33 3.67 17.47
N HIS A 383 -40.52 3.42 18.51
CA HIS A 383 -40.12 2.07 18.89
C HIS A 383 -40.94 1.54 20.06
N PHE A 384 -41.55 0.37 19.89
CA PHE A 384 -42.34 -0.34 20.89
C PHE A 384 -41.55 -1.51 21.43
N LEU A 385 -41.18 -1.47 22.72
CA LEU A 385 -40.59 -2.61 23.42
C LEU A 385 -41.68 -3.51 23.97
N MET A 386 -41.76 -4.72 23.47
CA MET A 386 -42.78 -5.70 23.82
C MET A 386 -42.18 -6.89 24.56
N SER A 387 -42.98 -7.51 25.42
CA SER A 387 -42.59 -8.76 26.06
C SER A 387 -43.81 -9.66 26.29
N TYR A 388 -43.60 -10.95 26.19
CA TYR A 388 -44.62 -11.95 26.44
C TYR A 388 -44.03 -13.20 27.09
N LEU A 389 -44.62 -13.59 28.21
CA LEU A 389 -44.22 -14.76 28.98
C LEU A 389 -44.91 -16.00 28.42
N VAL A 390 -44.17 -16.82 27.69
CA VAL A 390 -44.62 -18.14 27.23
C VAL A 390 -44.49 -19.13 28.38
N LYS A 391 -45.56 -19.83 28.72
CA LYS A 391 -45.63 -20.76 29.85
C LYS A 391 -45.89 -22.20 29.39
N ASN A 392 -45.74 -23.15 30.31
CA ASN A 392 -46.00 -24.58 30.08
C ASN A 392 -45.14 -25.17 28.95
N LEU A 393 -43.91 -24.69 28.84
CA LEU A 393 -42.91 -25.26 27.96
C LEU A 393 -42.34 -26.52 28.58
N GLU A 394 -42.02 -27.51 27.76
CA GLU A 394 -41.21 -28.64 28.20
C GLU A 394 -39.77 -28.19 28.49
N HIS A 395 -39.16 -28.77 29.53
CA HIS A 395 -37.77 -28.54 29.88
C HIS A 395 -36.82 -29.21 28.89
N ASN A 396 -35.58 -28.72 28.79
CA ASN A 396 -34.56 -29.25 27.87
C ASN A 396 -35.06 -29.39 26.42
N ALA A 397 -35.79 -28.39 25.93
CA ALA A 397 -36.41 -28.40 24.62
C ALA A 397 -36.11 -27.13 23.82
N VAL A 398 -36.09 -27.28 22.50
CA VAL A 398 -35.82 -26.23 21.54
C VAL A 398 -37.14 -25.72 20.95
N TYR A 399 -37.26 -24.42 20.80
CA TYR A 399 -38.43 -23.75 20.26
C TYR A 399 -38.04 -22.72 19.21
N GLU A 400 -38.98 -22.44 18.32
CA GLU A 400 -38.93 -21.33 17.38
C GLU A 400 -40.10 -20.40 17.65
N ALA A 401 -39.88 -19.09 17.56
CA ALA A 401 -40.90 -18.07 17.62
C ALA A 401 -40.81 -17.11 16.45
N ILE A 402 -41.97 -16.62 16.01
CA ILE A 402 -42.11 -15.53 15.05
C ILE A 402 -43.20 -14.57 15.54
N VAL A 403 -43.04 -13.29 15.22
CA VAL A 403 -43.98 -12.24 15.61
C VAL A 403 -44.41 -11.45 14.38
N GLN A 404 -45.71 -11.15 14.32
CA GLN A 404 -46.28 -10.11 13.47
C GLN A 404 -46.97 -9.06 14.32
N ALA A 405 -47.04 -7.85 13.79
CA ALA A 405 -47.71 -6.72 14.40
C ALA A 405 -48.62 -6.05 13.37
N LYS A 406 -49.73 -5.54 13.88
CA LYS A 406 -50.75 -4.83 13.12
C LYS A 406 -50.89 -3.41 13.65
N ASN A 407 -51.02 -2.46 12.74
CA ASN A 407 -51.52 -1.13 13.04
C ASN A 407 -52.66 -0.79 12.07
N LYS A 408 -53.10 0.48 12.05
CA LYS A 408 -54.16 0.97 11.15
C LYS A 408 -53.93 0.68 9.66
N TYR A 409 -52.70 0.46 9.21
CA TYR A 409 -52.34 0.13 7.82
C TYR A 409 -52.27 -1.39 7.54
N GLY A 410 -52.39 -2.22 8.57
CA GLY A 410 -52.43 -3.67 8.46
C GLY A 410 -51.24 -4.38 9.10
N TRP A 411 -51.08 -5.66 8.75
CA TRP A 411 -50.05 -6.56 9.27
C TRP A 411 -48.71 -6.38 8.55
N ASN A 412 -47.63 -6.33 9.30
CA ASN A 412 -46.27 -6.40 8.78
C ASN A 412 -45.92 -7.81 8.24
N GLU A 413 -44.77 -7.91 7.57
CA GLU A 413 -44.15 -9.20 7.28
C GLU A 413 -43.79 -9.94 8.58
N ILE A 414 -43.75 -11.28 8.53
CA ILE A 414 -43.28 -12.08 9.67
C ILE A 414 -41.85 -11.69 10.03
N SER A 415 -41.54 -11.68 11.33
CA SER A 415 -40.16 -11.51 11.80
C SER A 415 -39.25 -12.64 11.31
N ASP A 416 -37.94 -12.42 11.44
CA ASP A 416 -36.99 -13.52 11.45
C ASP A 416 -37.33 -14.53 12.56
N ILE A 417 -36.96 -15.79 12.34
CA ILE A 417 -37.20 -16.86 13.30
C ILE A 417 -36.27 -16.68 14.50
N HIS A 418 -36.85 -16.56 15.68
CA HIS A 418 -36.11 -16.59 16.95
C HIS A 418 -36.13 -17.98 17.54
N GLN A 419 -34.95 -18.60 17.64
CA GLN A 419 -34.79 -19.90 18.25
C GLN A 419 -34.39 -19.75 19.72
N PHE A 420 -35.10 -20.43 20.62
CA PHE A 420 -34.82 -20.38 22.05
C PHE A 420 -34.96 -21.75 22.72
N TYR A 421 -34.39 -21.87 23.91
CA TYR A 421 -34.16 -23.14 24.59
C TYR A 421 -34.61 -23.06 26.05
N THR A 422 -35.37 -24.03 26.52
CA THR A 422 -35.67 -24.16 27.95
C THR A 422 -34.54 -24.86 28.69
N ARG A 423 -34.30 -24.43 29.94
CA ARG A 423 -33.21 -24.96 30.74
C ARG A 423 -33.40 -26.45 31.07
N ASN A 424 -32.32 -27.17 31.31
CA ASN A 424 -32.33 -28.53 31.85
C ASN A 424 -32.21 -28.51 33.39
N HIS A 425 -32.69 -29.56 34.06
CA HIS A 425 -32.51 -29.74 35.50
C HIS A 425 -31.03 -29.97 35.88
N ASP A 426 -30.25 -30.60 35.00
CA ASP A 426 -28.84 -30.91 35.26
C ASP A 426 -27.89 -29.89 34.58
N LEU A 427 -27.26 -29.04 35.39
CA LEU A 427 -26.24 -28.05 35.01
C LEU A 427 -25.01 -28.63 34.28
N LEU A 428 -24.78 -29.95 34.38
CA LEU A 428 -23.61 -30.63 33.78
C LEU A 428 -23.80 -31.00 32.30
N LEU A 429 -25.03 -30.91 31.77
CA LEU A 429 -25.35 -31.22 30.37
C LEU A 429 -25.51 -29.98 29.47
N ASP A 430 -25.34 -28.77 30.01
CA ASP A 430 -25.40 -27.53 29.22
C ASP A 430 -24.30 -27.46 28.13
N ILE A 431 -23.22 -28.26 28.27
CA ILE A 431 -22.11 -28.38 27.30
C ILE A 431 -22.51 -29.19 26.05
N ASP A 432 -23.44 -30.15 26.15
CA ASP A 432 -23.89 -30.97 25.02
C ASP A 432 -24.83 -30.20 24.07
N MET A 433 -25.35 -29.05 24.52
CA MET A 433 -26.26 -28.20 23.76
C MET A 433 -25.56 -27.16 22.88
N GLU A 434 -24.37 -26.65 23.23
CA GLU A 434 -23.57 -25.82 22.30
C GLU A 434 -23.28 -26.57 20.99
N TYR A 435 -23.02 -27.89 21.09
CA TYR A 435 -22.81 -28.78 19.95
C TYR A 435 -24.08 -28.96 19.08
N LYS A 436 -25.27 -29.00 19.69
CA LYS A 436 -26.57 -29.09 18.97
C LYS A 436 -27.06 -27.77 18.39
N MET A 437 -26.60 -26.63 18.91
CA MET A 437 -26.95 -25.29 18.44
C MET A 437 -26.06 -24.80 17.27
N GLY A 438 -24.97 -25.49 16.95
CA GLY A 438 -24.03 -25.04 15.91
C GLY A 438 -23.37 -23.69 16.21
N ILE A 439 -23.40 -23.23 17.46
CA ILE A 439 -22.80 -21.97 17.88
C ILE A 439 -21.32 -22.25 18.14
N SER A 440 -20.48 -21.99 17.14
CA SER A 440 -19.03 -21.89 17.33
C SER A 440 -18.74 -20.60 18.10
N SER A 441 -18.73 -20.66 19.43
CA SER A 441 -18.13 -19.63 20.25
C SER A 441 -16.61 -19.92 20.30
N ASN A 442 -15.80 -19.05 19.70
CA ASN A 442 -14.34 -19.07 19.86
C ASN A 442 -13.98 -18.63 21.29
N ILE A 443 -14.30 -19.46 22.29
CA ILE A 443 -13.86 -19.27 23.66
C ILE A 443 -12.57 -20.06 23.83
N ARG A 444 -11.43 -19.36 23.90
CA ARG A 444 -10.17 -19.96 24.34
C ARG A 444 -10.28 -20.29 25.83
N ILE A 445 -10.64 -21.53 26.13
CA ILE A 445 -10.57 -22.07 27.50
C ILE A 445 -9.12 -22.51 27.76
N SER A 446 -8.54 -22.10 28.88
CA SER A 446 -7.15 -22.43 29.24
C SER A 446 -6.98 -23.94 29.52
N PRO A 447 -5.79 -24.53 29.27
CA PRO A 447 -5.53 -25.97 29.42
C PRO A 447 -5.77 -26.53 30.83
N THR A 448 -5.88 -25.66 31.83
CA THR A 448 -6.12 -25.99 33.23
C THR A 448 -7.54 -26.47 33.53
N VAL A 449 -8.54 -26.07 32.73
CA VAL A 449 -9.94 -26.48 32.95
C VAL A 449 -10.19 -27.89 32.42
N TYR A 450 -9.49 -28.30 31.37
CA TYR A 450 -9.58 -29.64 30.78
C TYR A 450 -9.14 -30.74 31.75
N GLY A 451 -8.17 -30.46 32.63
CA GLY A 451 -7.66 -31.40 33.61
C GLY A 451 -8.63 -31.73 34.75
N ILE A 452 -9.52 -30.79 35.10
CA ILE A 452 -10.46 -30.95 36.22
C ILE A 452 -11.68 -31.79 35.79
N ILE A 453 -12.12 -31.64 34.53
CA ILE A 453 -13.29 -32.37 33.99
C ILE A 453 -13.00 -33.87 33.81
N LEU A 454 -11.77 -34.23 33.40
CA LEU A 454 -11.37 -35.63 33.22
C LEU A 454 -11.22 -36.40 34.54
N SER A 455 -10.82 -35.73 35.64
CA SER A 455 -10.71 -36.39 36.95
C SER A 455 -12.06 -36.72 37.59
N ALA A 456 -13.11 -35.96 37.28
CA ALA A 456 -14.45 -36.22 37.80
C ALA A 456 -15.14 -37.39 37.09
N PHE A 457 -14.85 -37.60 35.79
CA PHE A 457 -15.41 -38.71 35.00
C PHE A 457 -14.86 -40.09 35.38
N LEU A 458 -13.62 -40.17 35.87
CA LEU A 458 -12.99 -41.43 36.26
C LEU A 458 -13.42 -41.97 37.65
N LEU A 459 -14.12 -41.16 38.46
CA LEU A 459 -14.57 -41.56 39.80
C LEU A 459 -16.01 -42.10 39.84
N VAL A 460 -16.78 -42.02 38.74
CA VAL A 460 -18.20 -42.42 38.70
C VAL A 460 -18.44 -43.76 37.98
N LEU A 461 -17.42 -44.35 37.35
CA LEU A 461 -17.52 -45.65 36.67
C LEU A 461 -16.65 -46.72 37.34
N TYR A 462 -17.06 -47.17 38.53
CA TYR A 462 -16.69 -48.48 39.06
C TYR A 462 -17.86 -49.06 39.88
N PRO A 463 -18.68 -49.96 39.30
CA PRO A 463 -19.40 -50.96 40.07
C PRO A 463 -18.63 -52.29 40.02
N ILE A 464 -18.25 -52.76 41.21
CA ILE A 464 -18.39 -54.12 41.74
C ILE A 464 -18.68 -55.22 40.69
N ILE A 465 -17.75 -56.18 40.53
CA ILE A 465 -18.02 -57.62 40.28
C ILE A 465 -16.80 -58.45 40.76
N SER A 466 -17.08 -59.36 41.72
CA SER A 466 -16.42 -60.62 42.18
C SER A 466 -14.88 -60.69 42.32
N VAL A 467 -14.31 -61.16 43.44
CA VAL A 467 -14.56 -62.41 44.21
C VAL A 467 -14.44 -62.18 45.70
#